data_AF-A0A6S6SW81-F1
#
_entry.id   AF-A0A6S6SW81-F1
#
_cell.length_a   1.000
_cell.length_b   1.000
_cell.length_c   1.000
_cell.angle_alpha   90.00
_cell.angle_beta   90.00
_cell.angle_gamma   90.00
#
_symmetry.space_group_name_H-M   'P 1'
#
loop_
_entity.id
_entity.type
_entity.pdbx_description
1 polymer ?
#
loop_
_entity_poly.entity_id
_entity_poly.type
_entity_poly.pdbx_seq_one_letter_code
_entity_poly.pdbx_strand_id
1 'polypeptide(L)'
;SNEVCVRFAALVHDLGKGTTPEDELPQHIAHEERGVPLVTALCQRFRVPNHDRQLAEISARQHLRIHRAMELRPNTLVKLLEKTDAFRKPERFEQLLIVCQADAQGRTGLEDKPYPQADFLRDMLQACQKVEIQPIIQKGFKGIQIREEVYKARIHAVRKQKQHRKTTHT
;
A
#
# COMPACT_ATOMS: atom_id res chain seq x y z
N SER A 1 14.02 3.69 10.14
CA SER A 1 13.04 3.98 11.21
C SER A 1 13.48 3.35 12.51
N ASN A 2 13.27 4.04 13.64
CA ASN A 2 13.51 3.51 14.98
C ASN A 2 12.34 2.66 15.51
N GLU A 3 11.22 2.59 14.78
CA GLU A 3 10.08 1.78 15.15
C GLU A 3 10.33 0.28 14.86
N VAL A 4 10.07 -0.55 15.88
CA VAL A 4 10.23 -2.02 15.78
C VAL A 4 9.31 -2.60 14.72
N CYS A 5 8.05 -2.14 14.67
CA CYS A 5 7.06 -2.61 13.71
C CYS A 5 7.52 -2.46 12.26
N VAL A 6 8.15 -1.34 11.90
CA VAL A 6 8.68 -1.05 10.55
C VAL A 6 9.84 -1.98 10.22
N ARG A 7 10.81 -2.14 11.12
CA ARG A 7 11.96 -3.02 10.89
C ARG A 7 11.52 -4.48 10.78
N PHE A 8 10.61 -4.92 11.65
CA PHE A 8 10.05 -6.26 11.60
C PHE A 8 9.29 -6.51 10.30
N ALA A 9 8.40 -5.59 9.90
CA ALA A 9 7.67 -5.71 8.65
C ALA A 9 8.60 -5.74 7.41
N ALA A 10 9.66 -4.93 7.40
CA ALA A 10 10.68 -4.98 6.35
C ALA A 10 11.43 -6.31 6.32
N LEU A 11 11.73 -6.90 7.48
CA LEU A 11 12.38 -8.21 7.54
C LEU A 11 11.52 -9.35 6.96
N VAL A 12 10.20 -9.28 7.15
CA VAL A 12 9.31 -10.41 6.84
C VAL A 12 8.45 -10.24 5.58
N HIS A 13 8.53 -9.09 4.89
CA HIS A 13 7.68 -8.80 3.74
C HIS A 13 7.81 -9.85 2.62
N ASP A 14 9.00 -10.43 2.47
CA ASP A 14 9.37 -11.33 1.37
C ASP A 14 9.32 -12.82 1.74
N LEU A 15 8.80 -13.19 2.92
CA LEU A 15 8.79 -14.60 3.38
C LEU A 15 8.15 -15.58 2.39
N GLY A 16 7.20 -15.11 1.57
CA GLY A 16 6.57 -15.92 0.53
C GLY A 16 7.56 -16.51 -0.48
N LYS A 17 8.71 -15.85 -0.71
CA LYS A 17 9.75 -16.33 -1.63
C LYS A 17 10.30 -17.69 -1.21
N GLY A 18 10.39 -17.96 0.08
CA GLY A 18 10.88 -19.23 0.63
C GLY A 18 9.98 -20.44 0.32
N THR A 19 8.80 -20.24 -0.26
CA THR A 19 7.87 -21.29 -0.68
C THR A 19 7.67 -21.35 -2.20
N THR A 20 8.56 -20.70 -2.96
CA THR A 20 8.50 -20.72 -4.43
C THR A 20 8.95 -22.08 -4.95
N PRO A 21 8.15 -22.75 -5.82
CA PRO A 21 8.58 -23.97 -6.51
C PRO A 21 9.88 -23.76 -7.32
N GLU A 22 10.72 -24.78 -7.42
CA GLU A 22 12.02 -24.68 -8.12
C GLU A 22 11.86 -24.32 -9.60
N ASP A 23 10.81 -24.82 -10.25
CA ASP A 23 10.45 -24.55 -11.64
C ASP A 23 9.89 -23.13 -11.87
N GLU A 24 9.57 -22.40 -10.80
CA GLU A 24 9.14 -20.99 -10.83
C GLU A 24 10.27 -20.01 -10.44
N LEU A 25 11.47 -20.51 -10.11
CA LEU A 25 12.62 -19.66 -9.82
C LEU A 25 13.19 -19.03 -11.11
N PRO A 26 13.68 -17.78 -11.07
CA PRO A 26 13.73 -16.85 -9.93
C PRO A 26 12.53 -15.87 -9.89
N GLN A 27 11.40 -16.21 -10.54
CA GLN A 27 10.30 -15.26 -10.74
C GLN A 27 9.48 -15.01 -9.48
N HIS A 28 9.40 -16.00 -8.57
CA HIS A 28 8.62 -15.89 -7.33
C HIS A 28 7.16 -15.47 -7.58
N ILE A 29 6.51 -16.12 -8.56
CA ILE A 29 5.15 -15.79 -8.96
C ILE A 29 4.23 -15.85 -7.74
N ALA A 30 3.42 -14.81 -7.51
CA ALA A 30 2.42 -14.73 -6.43
C ALA A 30 2.95 -14.89 -4.98
N HIS A 31 4.23 -14.64 -4.73
CA HIS A 31 4.79 -14.74 -3.37
C HIS A 31 4.17 -13.75 -2.38
N GLU A 32 3.61 -12.64 -2.84
CA GLU A 32 2.96 -11.63 -2.00
C GLU A 32 1.72 -12.17 -1.27
N GLU A 33 0.90 -12.99 -1.94
CA GLU A 33 -0.29 -13.60 -1.32
C GLU A 33 0.09 -14.85 -0.53
N ARG A 34 1.07 -15.65 -0.99
CA ARG A 34 1.60 -16.80 -0.23
C ARG A 34 2.35 -16.40 1.03
N GLY A 35 2.96 -15.20 1.05
CA GLY A 35 3.72 -14.70 2.18
C GLY A 35 2.84 -14.38 3.40
N VAL A 36 1.60 -13.95 3.19
CA VAL A 36 0.67 -13.60 4.28
C VAL A 36 0.51 -14.73 5.30
N PRO A 37 0.09 -15.96 4.95
CA PRO A 37 -0.08 -17.01 5.95
C PRO A 37 1.22 -17.37 6.68
N LEU A 38 2.38 -17.25 6.02
CA LEU A 38 3.68 -17.48 6.65
C LEU A 38 3.98 -16.39 7.70
N VAL A 39 3.75 -15.12 7.36
CA VAL A 39 3.88 -13.99 8.29
C VAL A 39 2.93 -14.16 9.47
N THR A 40 1.66 -14.52 9.22
CA THR A 40 0.66 -14.75 10.27
C THR A 40 1.11 -15.87 11.22
N ALA A 41 1.56 -17.01 10.69
CA ALA A 41 2.03 -18.15 11.48
C ALA A 41 3.27 -17.79 12.32
N LEU A 42 4.23 -17.07 11.72
CA LEU A 42 5.41 -16.55 12.42
C LEU A 42 4.99 -15.65 13.58
N CYS A 43 4.11 -14.68 13.33
CA CYS A 43 3.63 -13.75 14.35
C CYS A 43 2.90 -14.46 15.48
N GLN A 44 2.11 -15.49 15.19
CA GLN A 44 1.44 -16.31 16.20
C GLN A 44 2.45 -17.06 17.08
N ARG A 45 3.45 -17.70 16.45
CA ARG A 45 4.50 -18.45 17.17
C ARG A 45 5.30 -17.56 18.12
N PHE A 46 5.66 -16.36 17.68
CA PHE A 46 6.46 -15.42 18.47
C PHE A 46 5.62 -14.44 19.31
N ARG A 47 4.28 -14.57 19.30
CA ARG A 47 3.34 -13.69 20.03
C ARG A 47 3.56 -12.21 19.71
N VAL A 48 3.80 -11.91 18.44
CA VAL A 48 4.03 -10.54 17.95
C VAL A 48 2.77 -9.69 18.20
N PRO A 49 2.89 -8.44 18.69
CA PRO A 49 1.76 -7.55 18.89
C PRO A 49 0.88 -7.40 17.64
N ASN A 50 -0.44 -7.29 17.85
CA ASN A 50 -1.41 -7.23 16.75
C ASN A 50 -1.13 -6.10 15.75
N HIS A 51 -0.70 -4.94 16.24
CA HIS A 51 -0.35 -3.80 15.41
C HIS A 51 0.79 -4.14 14.42
N ASP A 52 1.85 -4.76 14.93
CA ASP A 52 3.07 -5.09 14.17
C ASP A 52 2.80 -6.20 13.17
N ARG A 53 2.03 -7.23 13.58
CA ARG A 53 1.54 -8.27 12.69
C ARG A 53 0.74 -7.68 11.52
N GLN A 54 -0.18 -6.74 11.81
CA GLN A 54 -1.01 -6.14 10.76
C GLN A 54 -0.17 -5.35 9.75
N LEU A 55 0.84 -4.62 10.20
CA LEU A 55 1.77 -3.94 9.29
C LEU A 55 2.53 -4.96 8.44
N ALA A 56 3.11 -5.99 9.06
CA ALA A 56 3.84 -7.05 8.37
C ALA A 56 3.00 -7.79 7.30
N GLU A 57 1.77 -8.17 7.64
CA GLU A 57 0.84 -8.83 6.71
C GLU A 57 0.48 -7.93 5.51
N ILE A 58 0.28 -6.63 5.75
CA ILE A 58 -0.02 -5.68 4.66
C ILE A 58 1.22 -5.44 3.81
N SER A 59 2.41 -5.32 4.40
CA SER A 59 3.69 -5.21 3.69
C SER A 59 3.91 -6.40 2.76
N ALA A 60 3.79 -7.62 3.26
CA ALA A 60 3.93 -8.82 2.44
C ALA A 60 2.96 -8.82 1.26
N ARG A 61 1.69 -8.48 1.49
CA ARG A 61 0.65 -8.51 0.44
C ARG A 61 0.76 -7.38 -0.60
N GLN A 62 1.28 -6.21 -0.24
CA GLN A 62 1.13 -4.99 -1.06
C GLN A 62 2.45 -4.41 -1.59
N HIS A 63 3.62 -4.83 -1.11
CA HIS A 63 4.89 -4.20 -1.46
C HIS A 63 5.12 -4.09 -2.98
N LEU A 64 4.89 -5.15 -3.77
CA LEU A 64 5.01 -5.09 -5.23
C LEU A 64 4.06 -4.07 -5.89
N ARG A 65 2.83 -3.95 -5.37
CA ARG A 65 1.86 -2.96 -5.89
C ARG A 65 2.30 -1.54 -5.57
N ILE A 66 2.94 -1.33 -4.42
CA ILE A 66 3.50 -0.05 -4.01
C ILE A 66 4.71 0.31 -4.88
N HIS A 67 5.61 -0.62 -5.15
CA HIS A 67 6.74 -0.42 -6.08
C HIS A 67 6.29 0.02 -7.47
N ARG A 68 5.15 -0.50 -7.94
CA ARG A 68 4.54 -0.18 -9.24
C ARG A 68 3.45 0.89 -9.17
N ALA A 69 3.31 1.62 -8.06
CA ALA A 69 2.18 2.51 -7.81
C ALA A 69 1.92 3.51 -8.95
N MET A 70 2.97 4.07 -9.53
CA MET A 70 2.87 5.06 -10.61
C MET A 70 2.30 4.49 -11.92
N GLU A 71 2.41 3.19 -12.14
CA GLU A 71 1.84 2.47 -13.30
C GLU A 71 0.34 2.16 -13.10
N LEU A 72 -0.14 2.13 -11.86
CA LEU A 72 -1.49 1.70 -11.54
C LEU A 72 -2.57 2.65 -12.09
N ARG A 73 -3.68 2.07 -12.54
CA ARG A 73 -4.89 2.82 -12.92
C ARG A 73 -5.50 3.52 -11.69
N PRO A 74 -6.20 4.66 -11.84
CA PRO A 74 -6.83 5.38 -10.72
C PRO A 74 -7.72 4.50 -9.84
N ASN A 75 -8.51 3.60 -10.42
CA ASN A 75 -9.35 2.69 -9.65
C ASN A 75 -8.51 1.67 -8.83
N THR A 76 -7.41 1.19 -9.37
CA THR A 76 -6.49 0.28 -8.69
C THR A 76 -5.77 1.00 -7.54
N LEU A 77 -5.46 2.30 -7.69
CA LEU A 77 -4.89 3.12 -6.62
C LEU A 77 -5.88 3.30 -5.46
N VAL A 78 -7.14 3.64 -5.74
CA VAL A 78 -8.16 3.74 -4.68
C VAL A 78 -8.33 2.39 -3.97
N LYS A 79 -8.38 1.27 -4.71
CA LYS A 79 -8.43 -0.08 -4.12
C LYS A 79 -7.20 -0.39 -3.26
N LEU A 80 -6.01 0.06 -3.66
CA LEU A 80 -4.79 -0.11 -2.86
C LEU A 80 -4.93 0.63 -1.53
N LEU A 81 -5.35 1.91 -1.55
CA LEU A 81 -5.58 2.72 -0.36
C LEU A 81 -6.65 2.11 0.58
N GLU A 82 -7.70 1.50 0.03
CA GLU A 82 -8.69 0.76 0.81
C GLU A 82 -8.11 -0.51 1.44
N LYS A 83 -7.35 -1.30 0.66
CA LYS A 83 -6.73 -2.55 1.12
C LYS A 83 -5.68 -2.34 2.20
N THR A 84 -4.99 -1.20 2.19
CA THR A 84 -4.02 -0.82 3.23
C THR A 84 -4.68 -0.09 4.41
N ASP A 85 -5.98 0.16 4.34
CA ASP A 85 -6.74 0.90 5.34
C ASP A 85 -6.27 2.35 5.53
N ALA A 86 -5.67 2.94 4.49
CA ALA A 86 -4.99 4.24 4.56
C ALA A 86 -5.92 5.39 4.94
N PHE A 87 -7.22 5.28 4.65
CA PHE A 87 -8.19 6.31 5.01
C PHE A 87 -8.48 6.39 6.51
N ARG A 88 -8.41 5.26 7.23
CA ARG A 88 -8.69 5.19 8.66
C ARG A 88 -7.42 5.17 9.51
N LYS A 89 -6.31 4.68 8.95
CA LYS A 89 -5.00 4.56 9.62
C LYS A 89 -3.88 5.13 8.74
N PRO A 90 -3.90 6.44 8.46
CA PRO A 90 -2.88 7.07 7.62
C PRO A 90 -1.46 6.91 8.19
N GLU A 91 -1.30 6.82 9.51
CA GLU A 91 -0.01 6.61 10.17
C GLU A 91 0.57 5.22 9.85
N ARG A 92 -0.27 4.18 9.84
CA ARG A 92 0.16 2.83 9.44
C ARG A 92 0.46 2.76 7.94
N PHE A 93 -0.25 3.53 7.13
CA PHE A 93 0.07 3.64 5.72
C PHE A 93 1.44 4.29 5.51
N GLU A 94 1.78 5.32 6.28
CA GLU A 94 3.11 5.93 6.27
C GLU A 94 4.21 4.92 6.67
N GLN A 95 4.00 4.16 7.74
CA GLN A 95 4.90 3.06 8.13
C GLN A 95 5.10 2.05 6.99
N LEU A 96 4.03 1.69 6.27
CA LEU A 96 4.08 0.79 5.12
C LEU A 96 4.91 1.38 3.96
N LEU A 97 4.81 2.69 3.69
CA LEU A 97 5.65 3.35 2.69
C LEU A 97 7.12 3.31 3.07
N ILE A 98 7.45 3.50 4.35
CA ILE A 98 8.83 3.37 4.86
C ILE A 98 9.34 1.94 4.69
N VAL A 99 8.51 0.92 4.94
CA VAL A 99 8.88 -0.48 4.70
C VAL A 99 9.24 -0.71 3.24
N CYS A 100 8.40 -0.26 2.30
CA CYS A 100 8.65 -0.45 0.87
C CYS A 100 9.87 0.35 0.36
N GLN A 101 10.10 1.54 0.91
CA GLN A 101 11.31 2.30 0.63
C GLN A 101 12.56 1.54 1.10
N ALA A 102 12.53 0.99 2.32
CA ALA A 102 13.65 0.21 2.86
C ALA A 102 13.92 -1.08 2.05
N ASP A 103 12.87 -1.74 1.54
CA ASP A 103 13.02 -2.87 0.61
C ASP A 103 13.71 -2.44 -0.69
N ALA A 104 13.26 -1.35 -1.32
CA ALA A 104 13.85 -0.83 -2.56
C ALA A 104 15.31 -0.38 -2.40
N GLN A 105 15.66 0.20 -1.25
CA GLN A 105 16.99 0.73 -0.93
C GLN A 105 17.88 -0.29 -0.19
N GLY A 106 17.37 -1.49 0.14
CA GLY A 106 18.07 -2.46 0.98
C GLY A 106 19.16 -3.26 0.28
N ARG A 107 19.33 -3.09 -1.04
CA ARG A 107 20.40 -3.74 -1.81
C ARG A 107 21.59 -2.79 -1.95
N THR A 108 22.79 -3.34 -1.87
CA THR A 108 24.04 -2.60 -2.04
C THR A 108 24.04 -1.76 -3.32
N GLY A 109 24.36 -0.47 -3.19
CA GLY A 109 24.38 0.50 -4.28
C GLY A 109 23.02 1.13 -4.62
N LEU A 110 21.97 0.84 -3.84
CA LEU A 110 20.64 1.45 -3.98
C LEU A 110 20.27 2.35 -2.79
N GLU A 111 21.14 2.52 -1.79
CA GLU A 111 20.84 3.15 -0.50
C GLU A 111 20.29 4.57 -0.67
N ASP A 112 20.87 5.34 -1.60
CA ASP A 112 20.50 6.72 -1.89
C ASP A 112 19.53 6.87 -3.07
N LYS A 113 19.07 5.75 -3.66
CA LYS A 113 18.16 5.84 -4.81
C LYS A 113 16.82 6.44 -4.39
N PRO A 114 16.33 7.48 -5.09
CA PRO A 114 15.03 8.06 -4.79
C PRO A 114 13.91 7.02 -4.89
N TYR A 115 12.94 7.11 -3.97
CA TYR A 115 11.74 6.27 -3.96
C TYR A 115 10.47 7.13 -4.13
N PRO A 116 10.24 7.71 -5.34
CA PRO A 116 9.14 8.66 -5.58
C PRO A 116 7.74 8.05 -5.44
N GLN A 117 7.63 6.73 -5.37
CA GLN A 117 6.39 5.98 -5.14
C GLN A 117 5.73 6.39 -3.82
N ALA A 118 6.51 6.66 -2.77
CA ALA A 118 6.00 7.08 -1.48
C ALA A 118 5.27 8.43 -1.59
N ASP A 119 5.93 9.45 -2.13
CA ASP A 119 5.33 10.78 -2.32
C ASP A 119 4.13 10.73 -3.28
N PHE A 120 4.24 9.94 -4.34
CA PHE A 120 3.13 9.72 -5.26
C PHE A 120 1.89 9.19 -4.53
N LEU A 121 2.05 8.18 -3.67
CA LEU A 121 0.94 7.59 -2.93
C LEU A 121 0.40 8.51 -1.83
N ARG A 122 1.24 9.30 -1.17
CA ARG A 122 0.81 10.35 -0.23
C ARG A 122 -0.12 11.35 -0.92
N ASP A 123 0.24 11.80 -2.12
CA ASP A 123 -0.60 12.72 -2.90
C ASP A 123 -1.94 12.09 -3.31
N MET A 124 -1.93 10.81 -3.70
CA MET A 124 -3.17 10.10 -4.03
C MET A 124 -4.10 9.95 -2.81
N LEU A 125 -3.53 9.67 -1.64
CA LEU A 125 -4.27 9.59 -0.38
C LEU A 125 -4.88 10.95 -0.02
N GLN A 126 -4.09 12.02 -0.06
CA GLN A 126 -4.57 13.37 0.19
C GLN A 126 -5.70 13.77 -0.77
N ALA A 127 -5.58 13.47 -2.07
CA ALA A 127 -6.63 13.73 -3.04
C ALA A 127 -7.94 13.00 -2.70
N CYS A 128 -7.86 11.76 -2.21
CA CYS A 128 -9.03 11.00 -1.76
C CYS A 128 -9.64 11.52 -0.46
N GLN A 129 -8.83 12.02 0.46
CA GLN A 129 -9.28 12.56 1.76
C GLN A 129 -10.03 13.89 1.60
N LYS A 130 -9.74 14.65 0.53
CA LYS A 130 -10.47 15.88 0.16
C LYS A 130 -11.87 15.63 -0.42
N VAL A 131 -12.28 14.37 -0.60
CA VAL A 131 -13.62 14.05 -1.11
C VAL A 131 -14.66 14.25 -0.01
N GLU A 132 -15.54 15.22 -0.22
CA GLU A 132 -16.62 15.54 0.70
C GLU A 132 -17.84 14.63 0.51
N ILE A 133 -18.40 14.17 1.62
CA ILE A 133 -19.59 13.30 1.63
C ILE A 133 -20.89 14.12 1.54
N GLN A 134 -20.89 15.35 2.07
CA GLN A 134 -22.10 16.19 2.15
C GLN A 134 -22.73 16.47 0.77
N PRO A 135 -21.96 16.84 -0.28
CA PRO A 135 -22.54 17.05 -1.61
C PRO A 135 -23.16 15.78 -2.21
N ILE A 136 -22.71 14.58 -1.80
CA ILE A 136 -23.26 13.31 -2.26
C ILE A 136 -24.61 13.05 -1.56
N ILE A 137 -24.69 13.31 -0.25
CA ILE A 137 -25.95 13.19 0.50
C ILE A 137 -26.99 14.19 -0.04
N GLN A 138 -26.59 15.43 -0.32
CA GLN A 138 -27.47 16.45 -0.89
C GLN A 138 -28.03 16.11 -2.27
N LYS A 139 -27.33 15.26 -3.05
CA LYS A 139 -27.83 14.70 -4.31
C LYS A 139 -28.89 13.60 -4.11
N GLY A 140 -29.22 13.25 -2.88
CA GLY A 140 -30.28 12.30 -2.54
C GLY A 140 -29.85 10.83 -2.44
N PHE A 141 -28.54 10.53 -2.56
CA PHE A 141 -28.02 9.17 -2.39
C PHE A 141 -28.15 8.70 -0.94
N LYS A 142 -28.51 7.42 -0.73
CA LYS A 142 -28.76 6.86 0.61
C LYS A 142 -28.08 5.52 0.82
N GLY A 143 -27.75 5.21 2.08
CA GLY A 143 -27.22 3.91 2.49
C GLY A 143 -25.99 3.51 1.69
N ILE A 144 -26.03 2.32 1.08
CA ILE A 144 -24.91 1.76 0.30
C ILE A 144 -24.50 2.65 -0.88
N GLN A 145 -25.44 3.40 -1.46
CA GLN A 145 -25.16 4.28 -2.60
C GLN A 145 -24.18 5.41 -2.23
N ILE A 146 -24.20 5.89 -0.97
CA ILE A 146 -23.24 6.90 -0.51
C ILE A 146 -21.82 6.36 -0.64
N ARG A 147 -21.59 5.10 -0.24
CA ARG A 147 -20.26 4.46 -0.32
C ARG A 147 -19.80 4.33 -1.77
N GLU A 148 -20.70 3.94 -2.67
CA GLU A 148 -20.39 3.81 -4.10
C GLU A 148 -20.04 5.15 -4.73
N GLU A 149 -20.79 6.20 -4.42
CA GLU A 149 -20.54 7.55 -4.94
C GLU A 149 -19.27 8.17 -4.36
N VAL A 150 -18.97 7.95 -3.06
CA VAL A 150 -17.70 8.35 -2.46
C VAL A 150 -16.53 7.64 -3.16
N TYR A 151 -16.68 6.35 -3.45
CA TYR A 151 -15.67 5.58 -4.18
C TYR A 151 -15.46 6.12 -5.61
N LYS A 152 -16.53 6.42 -6.35
CA LYS A 152 -16.44 7.06 -7.68
C LYS A 152 -15.77 8.44 -7.61
N ALA A 153 -16.12 9.25 -6.61
CA ALA A 153 -15.54 10.57 -6.41
C ALA A 153 -14.04 10.48 -6.09
N ARG A 154 -13.61 9.52 -5.27
CA ARG A 154 -12.18 9.24 -5.01
C ARG A 154 -11.42 8.84 -6.27
N ILE A 155 -12.00 7.98 -7.12
CA ILE A 155 -11.39 7.62 -8.41
C ILE A 155 -11.18 8.86 -9.27
N HIS A 156 -12.16 9.75 -9.32
CA HIS A 156 -12.06 11.01 -10.08
C HIS A 156 -10.97 11.93 -9.51
N ALA A 157 -10.91 12.07 -8.19
CA ALA A 157 -9.87 12.86 -7.51
C ALA A 157 -8.45 12.32 -7.82
N VAL A 158 -8.25 11.00 -7.72
CA VAL A 158 -6.98 10.35 -8.06
C VAL A 158 -6.63 10.54 -9.53
N ARG A 159 -7.61 10.43 -10.44
CA ARG A 159 -7.36 10.67 -11.88
C ARG A 159 -6.85 12.09 -12.12
N LYS A 160 -7.51 13.09 -11.54
CA LYS A 160 -7.09 14.51 -11.63
C LYS A 160 -5.71 14.72 -11.04
N GLN A 161 -5.44 14.20 -9.85
CA GLN A 161 -4.13 14.35 -9.19
C GLN A 161 -3.00 13.71 -10.00
N LYS A 162 -3.25 12.52 -10.57
CA LYS A 162 -2.28 11.84 -11.45
C LYS A 162 -2.00 12.62 -12.73
N GLN A 163 -2.99 13.30 -13.31
CA GLN A 163 -2.80 14.19 -14.46
C GLN A 163 -2.01 15.44 -14.08
N HIS A 164 -2.35 16.07 -12.95
CA HIS A 164 -1.66 17.25 -12.45
C HIS A 164 -0.17 16.99 -12.20
N ARG A 165 0.17 15.86 -11.54
CA ARG A 165 1.57 15.45 -11.35
C ARG A 165 2.34 15.27 -12.65
N LYS A 166 1.70 14.73 -13.70
CA LYS A 166 2.37 14.60 -15.01
C LYS A 166 2.72 15.97 -15.58
N THR A 167 1.81 16.94 -15.49
CA THR A 167 2.05 18.29 -16.02
C THR A 167 3.08 19.11 -15.24
N THR A 168 3.31 18.79 -13.96
CA THR A 168 4.26 19.53 -13.09
C THR A 168 5.66 18.89 -13.06
N HIS A 169 5.81 17.68 -13.59
CA HIS A 169 7.08 16.94 -13.63
C HIS A 169 7.53 16.59 -15.06
N THR A 170 6.90 17.22 -16.06
CA THR A 170 7.40 17.28 -17.45
C THR A 170 7.98 18.66 -17.67
#